data_AF-A0A7X7EQB1-F1
#
_entry.id   AF-A0A7X7EQB1-F1
#
_cell.length_a   1.000
_cell.length_b   1.000
_cell.length_c   1.000
_cell.angle_alpha   90.00
_cell.angle_beta   90.00
_cell.angle_gamma   90.00
#
_symmetry.space_group_name_H-M   'P 1'
#
loop_
_entity.id
_entity.type
_entity.pdbx_description
1 polymer ?
#
loop_
_entity_poly.entity_id
_entity_poly.type
_entity_poly.pdbx_seq_one_letter_code
_entity_poly.pdbx_strand_id
1 'polypeptide(L)'
;MSNLILADGKEIQISSGQKIYDAIKEPMGETVKNTVAVRMGDKLVDLGANVQPDTTLVPVFNDDQDVAALEILRHSCSHLLAQAVRQIYGEKVQYTIGPALVNDFKYGFYYDFDLPEPIRLEDLPKIEKLMSKLAKERQFFQRSEVSYDQARETFRQLGQ
;
A
#
# COMPACT_ATOMS: atom_id res chain seq x y z
N MET A 1 19.45 10.75 -22.07
CA MET A 1 19.11 9.44 -21.49
C MET A 1 19.61 9.47 -20.07
N SER A 2 18.73 9.19 -19.11
CA SER A 2 19.05 9.24 -17.68
C SER A 2 19.15 7.82 -17.17
N ASN A 3 20.02 7.61 -16.19
CA ASN A 3 20.26 6.29 -15.63
C ASN A 3 19.62 6.19 -14.24
N LEU A 4 19.21 4.99 -13.89
CA LEU A 4 18.83 4.58 -12.56
C LEU A 4 19.78 3.47 -12.11
N ILE A 5 20.21 3.50 -10.85
CA ILE A 5 21.18 2.53 -10.31
C ILE A 5 20.42 1.51 -9.46
N LEU A 6 20.55 0.23 -9.75
CA LEU A 6 19.99 -0.84 -8.91
C LEU A 6 20.92 -1.15 -7.72
N ALA A 7 20.41 -1.86 -6.72
CA ALA A 7 21.18 -2.22 -5.51
C ALA A 7 22.47 -3.02 -5.79
N ASP A 8 22.54 -3.73 -6.91
CA ASP A 8 23.73 -4.47 -7.37
C ASP A 8 24.73 -3.59 -8.16
N GLY A 9 24.45 -2.28 -8.27
CA GLY A 9 25.26 -1.32 -9.02
C GLY A 9 24.94 -1.29 -10.52
N LYS A 10 24.01 -2.11 -11.02
CA LYS A 10 23.63 -2.11 -12.43
C LYS A 10 22.91 -0.82 -12.79
N GLU A 11 23.38 -0.17 -13.84
CA GLU A 11 22.70 0.98 -14.43
C GLU A 11 21.65 0.54 -15.43
N ILE A 12 20.44 1.08 -15.32
CA ILE A 12 19.35 0.88 -16.26
C ILE A 12 18.94 2.21 -16.89
N GLN A 13 18.63 2.15 -18.19
CA GLN A 13 18.14 3.30 -18.94
C GLN A 13 16.67 3.56 -18.59
N ILE A 14 16.35 4.81 -18.28
CA ILE A 14 14.99 5.23 -17.93
C ILE A 14 14.51 6.39 -18.79
N SER A 15 13.19 6.47 -18.95
CA SER A 15 12.48 7.59 -19.57
C SER A 15 11.91 8.53 -18.52
N SER A 16 11.83 9.83 -18.84
CA SER A 16 11.19 10.81 -17.96
C SER A 16 9.73 10.41 -17.69
N GLY A 17 9.34 10.42 -16.41
CA GLY A 17 7.99 10.03 -15.98
C GLY A 17 7.68 8.53 -16.01
N GLN A 18 8.66 7.68 -16.32
CA GLN A 18 8.49 6.22 -16.26
C GLN A 18 8.18 5.77 -14.83
N LYS A 19 7.29 4.78 -14.69
CA LYS A 19 6.95 4.19 -13.40
C LYS A 19 8.06 3.25 -12.92
N ILE A 20 8.29 3.22 -11.61
CA ILE A 20 9.30 2.36 -10.99
C ILE A 20 9.08 0.90 -11.37
N TYR A 21 7.83 0.41 -11.27
CA TYR A 21 7.49 -0.97 -11.67
C TYR A 21 7.95 -1.28 -13.10
N ASP A 22 7.66 -0.39 -14.05
CA ASP A 22 8.02 -0.60 -15.46
C ASP A 22 9.52 -0.54 -15.71
N ALA A 23 10.26 0.22 -14.91
CA ALA A 23 11.72 0.28 -15.00
C ALA A 23 12.38 -1.01 -14.49
N ILE A 24 11.84 -1.63 -13.44
CA ILE A 24 12.51 -2.73 -12.74
C ILE A 24 11.95 -4.14 -13.06
N LYS A 25 10.76 -4.27 -13.65
CA LYS A 25 10.12 -5.58 -13.88
C LYS A 25 10.95 -6.57 -14.71
N GLU A 26 11.56 -6.11 -15.80
CA GLU A 26 12.43 -6.98 -16.63
C GLU A 26 13.81 -7.18 -15.99
N PRO A 27 14.51 -6.13 -15.49
CA PRO A 27 15.82 -6.31 -14.85
C PRO A 27 15.80 -7.21 -13.61
N MET A 28 14.73 -7.16 -12.81
CA MET A 28 14.59 -7.96 -11.58
C MET A 28 13.97 -9.34 -11.81
N GLY A 29 13.33 -9.57 -12.96
CA GLY A 29 12.62 -10.82 -13.26
C GLY A 29 11.63 -11.20 -12.17
N GLU A 30 11.61 -12.47 -11.76
CA GLU A 30 10.68 -13.00 -10.77
C GLU A 30 10.76 -12.30 -9.40
N THR A 31 11.92 -11.73 -9.04
CA THR A 31 12.09 -11.06 -7.73
C THR A 31 11.20 -9.83 -7.59
N VAL A 32 10.79 -9.19 -8.70
CA VAL A 32 9.89 -8.03 -8.65
C VAL A 32 8.54 -8.37 -8.01
N LYS A 33 8.09 -9.62 -8.12
CA LYS A 33 6.82 -10.08 -7.52
C LYS A 33 6.87 -10.10 -6.00
N ASN A 34 8.07 -10.17 -5.42
CA ASN A 34 8.27 -10.14 -3.97
C ASN A 34 8.55 -8.71 -3.46
N THR A 35 8.53 -7.69 -4.32
CA THR A 35 8.83 -6.30 -3.94
C THR A 35 7.56 -5.58 -3.48
N VAL A 36 7.57 -5.03 -2.26
CA VAL A 36 6.44 -4.27 -1.70
C VAL A 36 6.59 -2.76 -1.88
N ALA A 37 7.83 -2.27 -1.94
CA ALA A 37 8.18 -0.87 -2.17
C ALA A 37 9.63 -0.76 -2.64
N VAL A 38 10.11 0.45 -2.91
CA VAL A 38 11.54 0.71 -3.13
C VAL A 38 12.01 1.89 -2.30
N ARG A 39 13.26 1.83 -1.85
CA ARG A 39 13.99 3.01 -1.35
C ARG A 39 14.64 3.68 -2.55
N MET A 40 14.20 4.90 -2.88
CA MET A 40 14.73 5.74 -3.95
C MET A 40 15.54 6.88 -3.31
N GLY A 41 16.86 6.70 -3.22
CA GLY A 41 17.70 7.51 -2.35
C GLY A 41 17.25 7.37 -0.90
N ASP A 42 16.96 8.48 -0.24
CA ASP A 42 16.52 8.50 1.17
C ASP A 42 15.00 8.32 1.35
N LYS A 43 14.23 8.14 0.26
CA LYS A 43 12.76 8.09 0.31
C LYS A 43 12.24 6.68 0.08
N LEU A 44 11.29 6.25 0.92
CA LEU A 44 10.50 5.04 0.69
C LEU A 44 9.28 5.38 -0.19
N VAL A 45 9.16 4.72 -1.34
CA VAL A 45 8.10 4.98 -2.33
C VAL A 45 7.49 3.68 -2.87
N ASP A 46 6.23 3.75 -3.29
CA ASP A 46 5.55 2.62 -3.94
C ASP A 46 6.00 2.45 -5.40
N LEU A 47 5.69 1.28 -5.98
CA LEU A 47 6.10 0.92 -7.35
C LEU A 47 5.38 1.76 -8.43
N GLY A 48 4.32 2.47 -8.07
CA GLY A 48 3.58 3.40 -8.93
C GLY A 48 4.15 4.83 -8.93
N ALA A 49 5.19 5.12 -8.14
CA ALA A 49 5.90 6.38 -8.24
C ALA A 49 6.75 6.47 -9.52
N ASN A 50 7.08 7.70 -9.92
CA ASN A 50 7.94 7.94 -11.08
C ASN A 50 9.41 7.77 -10.68
N VAL A 51 10.21 7.24 -11.61
CA VAL A 51 11.67 7.15 -11.45
C VAL A 51 12.29 8.55 -11.37
N GLN A 52 13.35 8.65 -10.57
CA GLN A 52 14.21 9.83 -10.49
C GLN A 52 15.58 9.50 -11.08
N PRO A 53 16.09 10.32 -12.03
CA PRO A 53 17.45 10.18 -12.55
C PRO A 53 18.52 10.14 -11.46
N ASP A 54 19.61 9.44 -11.74
CA ASP A 54 20.84 9.44 -10.94
C ASP A 54 20.62 9.06 -9.48
N THR A 55 19.60 8.22 -9.25
CA THR A 55 19.18 7.76 -7.92
C THR A 55 19.32 6.25 -7.83
N THR A 56 19.75 5.76 -6.67
CA THR A 56 19.80 4.32 -6.37
C THR A 56 18.42 3.83 -5.93
N LEU A 57 17.94 2.74 -6.54
CA LEU A 57 16.80 1.97 -6.06
C LEU A 57 17.27 0.73 -5.31
N VAL A 58 16.82 0.64 -4.06
CA VAL A 58 16.95 -0.57 -3.24
C VAL A 58 15.55 -1.16 -3.04
N PRO A 59 15.26 -2.35 -3.59
CA PRO A 59 13.98 -3.03 -3.37
C PRO A 59 13.74 -3.29 -1.88
N VAL A 60 12.50 -3.09 -1.46
CA VAL A 60 11.99 -3.56 -0.17
C VAL A 60 11.18 -4.80 -0.47
N PHE A 61 11.66 -5.95 0.00
CA PHE A 61 11.01 -7.22 -0.24
C PHE A 61 9.95 -7.52 0.82
N ASN A 62 9.02 -8.40 0.50
CA ASN A 62 8.10 -9.02 1.45
C ASN A 62 8.89 -9.99 2.35
N ASP A 63 9.56 -9.41 3.34
CA ASP A 63 10.40 -10.07 4.35
C ASP A 63 10.02 -9.49 5.71
N ASP A 64 9.84 -10.34 6.72
CA ASP A 64 9.47 -9.93 8.07
C ASP A 64 10.63 -9.33 8.87
N GLN A 65 11.85 -9.37 8.33
CA GLN A 65 13.02 -8.71 8.92
C GLN A 65 13.13 -7.23 8.55
N ASP A 66 12.52 -6.78 7.44
CA ASP A 66 12.50 -5.37 7.08
C ASP A 66 11.27 -4.69 7.71
N VAL A 67 11.53 -3.85 8.72
CA VAL A 67 10.48 -3.12 9.44
C VAL A 67 9.61 -2.29 8.49
N ALA A 68 10.19 -1.72 7.43
CA ALA A 68 9.43 -0.95 6.44
C ALA A 68 8.48 -1.84 5.64
N ALA A 69 8.90 -3.08 5.33
CA ALA A 69 8.03 -4.03 4.63
C ALA A 69 6.82 -4.41 5.50
N LEU A 70 7.05 -4.74 6.77
CA LEU A 70 5.99 -5.05 7.72
C LEU A 70 5.03 -3.88 7.90
N GLU A 71 5.54 -2.65 8.00
CA GLU A 71 4.73 -1.43 8.09
C GLU A 71 3.78 -1.30 6.89
N ILE A 72 4.32 -1.42 5.68
CA ILE A 72 3.54 -1.31 4.42
C ILE A 72 2.48 -2.39 4.34
N LEU A 73 2.84 -3.64 4.65
CA LEU A 73 1.90 -4.77 4.59
C LEU A 73 0.78 -4.60 5.61
N ARG A 74 1.09 -4.21 6.85
CA ARG A 74 0.10 -3.98 7.91
C ARG A 74 -0.82 -2.81 7.58
N HIS A 75 -0.29 -1.73 7.02
CA HIS A 75 -1.10 -0.59 6.56
C HIS A 75 -2.00 -1.01 5.38
N SER A 76 -1.48 -1.78 4.43
CA SER A 76 -2.29 -2.30 3.32
C SER A 76 -3.42 -3.22 3.82
N CYS A 77 -3.17 -4.02 4.85
CA CYS A 77 -4.19 -4.81 5.51
C CYS A 77 -5.25 -3.97 6.25
N SER A 78 -4.91 -2.79 6.77
CA SER A 78 -5.90 -1.87 7.36
C SER A 78 -6.85 -1.32 6.28
N HIS A 79 -6.34 -0.98 5.10
CA HIS A 79 -7.17 -0.62 3.94
C HIS A 79 -8.10 -1.77 3.51
N LEU A 80 -7.58 -3.00 3.51
CA LEU A 80 -8.36 -4.20 3.21
C LEU A 80 -9.47 -4.44 4.23
N LEU A 81 -9.20 -4.20 5.52
CA LEU A 81 -10.19 -4.24 6.58
C LEU A 81 -11.28 -3.20 6.35
N ALA A 82 -10.92 -1.96 6.01
CA ALA A 82 -11.87 -0.90 5.70
C ALA A 82 -12.79 -1.26 4.53
N GLN A 83 -12.24 -1.79 3.45
CA GLN A 83 -13.00 -2.28 2.30
C GLN A 83 -13.98 -3.40 2.70
N ALA A 84 -13.51 -4.40 3.47
CA ALA A 84 -14.33 -5.51 3.92
C ALA A 84 -15.48 -5.06 4.83
N VAL A 85 -15.20 -4.20 5.81
CA VAL A 85 -16.21 -3.66 6.73
C VAL A 85 -17.27 -2.88 5.95
N ARG A 86 -16.89 -1.96 5.07
CA ARG A 86 -17.86 -1.20 4.28
C ARG A 86 -18.69 -2.08 3.33
N GLN A 87 -18.11 -3.14 2.77
CA GLN A 87 -18.85 -4.09 1.94
C GLN A 87 -19.87 -4.92 2.74
N ILE A 88 -19.60 -5.21 4.01
CA ILE A 88 -20.51 -5.98 4.89
C ILE A 88 -21.59 -5.08 5.49
N TYR A 89 -21.22 -3.92 6.00
CA TYR A 89 -22.09 -3.06 6.82
C TYR A 89 -22.66 -1.86 6.06
N GLY A 90 -22.25 -1.67 4.80
CA GLY A 90 -22.83 -0.70 3.87
C GLY A 90 -22.27 0.71 4.00
N GLU A 91 -22.92 1.64 3.30
CA GLU A 91 -22.43 3.02 3.10
C GLU A 91 -22.50 3.90 4.35
N LYS A 92 -23.25 3.47 5.39
CA LYS A 92 -23.32 4.19 6.66
C LYS A 92 -22.02 4.08 7.48
N VAL A 93 -21.13 3.16 7.12
CA VAL A 93 -19.80 3.06 7.72
C VAL A 93 -18.96 4.28 7.33
N GLN A 94 -18.46 5.00 8.33
CA GLN A 94 -17.52 6.09 8.16
C GLN A 94 -16.12 5.64 8.52
N TYR A 95 -15.18 5.89 7.63
CA TYR A 95 -13.76 5.69 7.84
C TYR A 95 -13.21 6.77 8.77
N THR A 96 -12.29 6.40 9.66
CA THR A 96 -11.52 7.38 10.44
C THR A 96 -10.02 7.17 10.23
N ILE A 97 -9.33 6.43 11.10
CA ILE A 97 -7.90 6.17 11.03
C ILE A 97 -7.59 4.68 11.13
N GLY A 98 -6.59 4.21 10.40
CA GLY A 98 -6.16 2.81 10.43
C GLY A 98 -4.66 2.63 10.28
N PRO A 99 -3.87 3.02 11.28
CA PRO A 99 -2.42 2.94 11.19
C PRO A 99 -1.91 1.49 11.32
N ALA A 100 -0.73 1.25 10.73
CA ALA A 100 0.09 0.11 11.10
C ALA A 100 0.70 0.34 12.49
N LEU A 101 0.83 -0.74 13.26
CA LEU A 101 1.50 -0.71 14.56
C LEU A 101 2.92 -1.27 14.37
N VAL A 102 3.91 -0.37 14.37
CA VAL A 102 5.32 -0.71 14.08
C VAL A 102 6.24 -0.61 15.30
N ASN A 103 5.92 0.27 16.26
CA ASN A 103 6.74 0.48 17.46
C ASN A 103 6.57 -0.61 18.53
N ASP A 104 5.65 -1.53 18.31
CA ASP A 104 5.47 -2.71 19.14
C ASP A 104 5.19 -3.88 18.20
N PHE A 105 6.26 -4.54 17.75
CA PHE A 105 6.27 -5.50 16.66
C PHE A 105 5.31 -6.69 16.87
N LYS A 106 4.76 -6.83 18.09
CA LYS A 106 3.71 -7.78 18.48
C LYS A 106 2.27 -7.32 18.22
N TYR A 107 2.05 -6.11 17.73
CA TYR A 107 0.72 -5.59 17.43
C TYR A 107 0.66 -5.23 15.94
N GLY A 108 -0.40 -5.67 15.25
CA GLY A 108 -0.48 -5.66 13.78
C GLY A 108 -0.91 -4.30 13.21
N PHE A 109 -2.21 -4.11 13.08
CA PHE A 109 -2.84 -2.86 12.65
C PHE A 109 -4.20 -2.78 13.32
N TYR A 110 -4.79 -1.59 13.32
CA TYR A 110 -6.19 -1.41 13.67
C TYR A 110 -6.86 -0.49 12.66
N TYR A 111 -8.19 -0.37 12.77
CA TYR A 111 -8.95 0.63 12.05
C TYR A 111 -10.14 1.06 12.90
N ASP A 112 -10.25 2.36 13.12
CA ASP A 112 -11.37 2.97 13.84
C ASP A 112 -12.48 3.32 12.84
N PHE A 113 -13.71 2.92 13.16
CA PHE A 113 -14.89 3.20 12.33
C PHE A 113 -15.94 3.92 13.16
N ASP A 114 -16.64 4.87 12.53
CA ASP A 114 -17.95 5.31 13.02
C ASP A 114 -19.03 4.47 12.33
N LEU A 115 -19.84 3.80 13.15
CA LEU A 115 -20.75 2.75 12.77
C LEU A 115 -22.11 2.97 13.43
N PRO A 116 -23.23 2.76 12.72
CA PRO A 116 -24.55 2.83 13.33
C PRO A 116 -24.76 1.73 14.38
N GLU A 117 -24.12 0.57 14.20
CA GLU A 117 -24.17 -0.57 15.12
C GLU A 117 -22.75 -1.09 15.36
N PRO A 118 -22.39 -1.44 16.60
CA PRO A 118 -21.04 -1.91 16.91
C PRO A 118 -20.76 -3.29 16.30
N ILE A 119 -19.54 -3.46 15.78
CA ILE A 119 -19.02 -4.78 15.40
C ILE A 119 -18.83 -5.62 16.66
N ARG A 120 -19.37 -6.84 16.66
CA ARG A 120 -19.24 -7.79 17.78
C ARG A 120 -18.19 -8.85 17.50
N LEU A 121 -17.82 -9.62 18.52
CA LEU A 121 -16.85 -10.71 18.36
C LEU A 121 -17.34 -11.77 17.36
N GLU A 122 -18.65 -12.01 17.31
CA GLU A 122 -19.26 -12.96 16.35
C GLU A 122 -19.08 -12.54 14.89
N ASP A 123 -18.82 -11.26 14.64
CA ASP A 123 -18.67 -10.71 13.30
C ASP A 123 -17.25 -10.89 12.74
N LEU A 124 -16.23 -11.00 13.60
CA LEU A 124 -14.84 -11.06 13.18
C LEU A 124 -14.57 -12.18 12.16
N PRO A 125 -15.08 -13.42 12.31
CA PRO A 125 -14.87 -14.47 11.32
C PRO A 125 -15.41 -14.13 9.92
N LYS A 126 -16.51 -13.38 9.84
CA LYS A 126 -17.11 -13.00 8.55
C LYS A 126 -16.31 -11.90 7.87
N ILE A 127 -15.76 -10.97 8.66
CA ILE A 127 -14.87 -9.89 8.18
C ILE A 127 -13.56 -10.51 7.67
N GLU A 128 -12.91 -11.38 8.46
CA GLU A 128 -11.65 -12.04 8.09
C GLU A 128 -11.81 -12.91 6.83
N LYS A 129 -12.93 -13.63 6.71
CA LYS A 129 -13.25 -14.42 5.51
C LYS A 129 -13.35 -13.53 4.27
N LEU A 130 -13.99 -12.36 4.38
CA LEU A 130 -14.09 -11.43 3.26
C LEU A 130 -12.74 -10.79 2.93
N MET A 131 -11.96 -10.36 3.93
CA MET A 131 -10.60 -9.86 3.72
C MET A 131 -9.74 -10.89 2.98
N SER A 132 -9.77 -12.16 3.42
CA SER A 132 -9.05 -13.26 2.77
C SER A 132 -9.49 -13.50 1.32
N LYS A 133 -10.77 -13.26 1.02
CA LYS A 133 -11.28 -13.32 -0.36
C LYS A 133 -10.75 -12.14 -1.18
N LEU A 134 -10.89 -10.92 -0.69
CA LEU A 134 -10.44 -9.69 -1.36
C LEU A 134 -8.93 -9.72 -1.64
N ALA A 135 -8.11 -10.21 -0.70
CA ALA A 135 -6.67 -10.38 -0.91
C ALA A 135 -6.35 -11.32 -2.08
N LYS A 136 -7.16 -12.38 -2.28
CA LYS A 136 -6.99 -13.33 -3.40
C LYS A 136 -7.40 -12.74 -4.75
N GLU A 137 -8.19 -11.66 -4.77
CA GLU A 137 -8.58 -10.97 -6.00
C GLU A 137 -7.41 -10.20 -6.64
N ARG A 138 -6.31 -9.97 -5.89
CA ARG A 138 -5.10 -9.29 -6.37
C ARG A 138 -5.42 -7.92 -7.00
N GLN A 139 -6.28 -7.16 -6.33
CA GLN A 139 -6.63 -5.80 -6.73
C GLN A 139 -5.37 -4.92 -6.73
N PHE A 140 -5.28 -3.99 -7.68
CA PHE A 140 -4.18 -3.04 -7.75
C PHE A 140 -4.44 -1.83 -6.86
N PHE A 141 -3.47 -1.46 -6.04
CA PHE A 141 -3.47 -0.15 -5.39
C PHE A 141 -3.13 0.93 -6.43
N GLN A 142 -3.94 1.98 -6.47
CA GLN A 142 -3.68 3.17 -7.28
C GLN A 142 -3.49 4.36 -6.36
N ARG A 143 -2.34 5.02 -6.50
CA ARG A 143 -2.01 6.25 -5.78
C ARG A 143 -2.10 7.43 -6.72
N SER A 144 -2.73 8.51 -6.25
CA SER A 144 -2.74 9.81 -6.91
C SER A 144 -2.36 10.89 -5.90
N GLU A 145 -1.62 11.89 -6.37
CA GLU A 145 -1.43 13.14 -5.64
C GLU A 145 -2.52 14.11 -6.09
N VAL A 146 -3.30 14.62 -5.13
CA VAL A 146 -4.44 15.50 -5.37
C VAL A 146 -4.36 16.70 -4.45
N SER A 147 -5.04 17.79 -4.81
CA SER A 147 -5.19 18.93 -3.90
C SER A 147 -6.09 18.56 -2.72
N TYR A 148 -5.95 19.32 -1.63
CA TYR A 148 -6.84 19.19 -0.47
C TYR A 148 -8.32 19.29 -0.86
N ASP A 149 -8.69 20.25 -1.72
CA ASP A 149 -10.07 20.44 -2.15
C ASP A 149 -10.61 19.26 -2.97
N GLN A 150 -9.78 18.67 -3.83
CA GLN A 150 -10.14 17.47 -4.59
C GLN A 150 -10.35 16.26 -3.68
N ALA A 151 -9.46 16.06 -2.70
CA ALA A 151 -9.61 15.00 -1.71
C ALA A 151 -10.89 15.18 -0.88
N ARG A 152 -11.12 16.39 -0.37
CA ARG A 152 -12.31 16.74 0.41
C ARG A 152 -13.60 16.50 -0.37
N GLU A 153 -13.65 16.90 -1.63
CA GLU A 153 -14.83 16.68 -2.47
C GLU A 153 -15.07 15.19 -2.75
N THR A 154 -13.99 14.44 -2.98
CA THR A 154 -14.07 12.98 -3.19
C THR A 154 -14.65 12.28 -1.97
N PHE A 155 -14.15 12.58 -0.77
CA PHE A 155 -14.69 12.01 0.47
C PHE A 155 -16.15 12.43 0.69
N ARG A 156 -16.50 13.70 0.48
CA ARG A 156 -17.88 14.19 0.57
C ARG A 156 -18.84 13.42 -0.34
N GLN A 157 -18.44 13.14 -1.59
CA GLN A 157 -19.25 12.36 -2.54
C GLN A 157 -19.39 10.89 -2.14
N LEU A 158 -18.38 10.33 -1.48
CA LEU A 158 -18.43 9.00 -0.88
C LEU A 158 -19.22 8.95 0.43
N GLY A 159 -19.78 10.09 0.88
CA GLY A 159 -20.41 10.22 2.19
C GLY A 159 -19.42 9.90 3.30
N GLN A 160 -18.23 10.50 3.22
CA GLN A 160 -17.12 10.44 4.19
C GLN A 160 -16.68 11.86 4.56
#